data_AF-A0A9K3LXV5-F1
#
_entry.id   AF-A0A9K3LXV5-F1
#
_cell.length_a   1.000
_cell.length_b   1.000
_cell.length_c   1.000
_cell.angle_alpha   90.00
_cell.angle_beta   90.00
_cell.angle_gamma   90.00
#
_symmetry.space_group_name_H-M   'P 1'
#
loop_
_entity.id
_entity.type
_entity.pdbx_description
1 polymer ?
#
loop_
_entity_poly.entity_id
_entity_poly.type
_entity_poly.pdbx_seq_one_letter_code
_entity_poly.pdbx_strand_id
1 'polypeptide(L)'
;MRRFVRMVVFFVIATVITTTTFAFTFQGALDCRRHSRSPGSLSQLISCFHFDSTEETTKDSAARTRRSFLQESFVTVTVAGITTAAFPANAFDGGVGGLGKTKPQTGVKFFGDGSGPIQNDKGIVTAEIQSISGKPILVSFQTPWPLLTSSGLEARDLRNSESAFIQVVSMPKNDWRDKKVFEQLLLDSVLASTGKFGMYGQPYNVQVKASKTSNDVDGSIAQQQLFSVTFTTLTPAMRESERKAMIQCKQIDSDTLVLLVAGTTAARFPSNEGVLDNVVESFQAAKAPESKLR
;
A
#
# COMPACT_ATOMS: atom_id res chain seq x y z
N MET A 1 31.32 -61.28 -0.66
CA MET A 1 32.55 -60.76 -0.01
C MET A 1 33.09 -59.60 -0.83
N ARG A 2 33.68 -58.60 -0.14
CA ARG A 2 34.31 -57.35 -0.61
C ARG A 2 33.45 -56.08 -0.46
N ARG A 3 33.72 -55.47 0.70
CA ARG A 3 33.44 -54.08 1.13
C ARG A 3 34.31 -53.09 0.34
N PHE A 4 33.95 -51.80 0.42
CA PHE A 4 34.74 -50.54 0.38
C PHE A 4 34.03 -49.50 -0.51
N VAL A 5 33.92 -48.20 -0.21
CA VAL A 5 34.19 -47.37 0.97
C VAL A 5 33.36 -46.09 0.80
N ARG A 6 32.83 -45.54 1.90
CA ARG A 6 32.15 -44.22 1.94
C ARG A 6 33.17 -43.10 1.78
N MET A 7 32.91 -42.15 0.89
CA MET A 7 33.62 -40.86 0.85
C MET A 7 32.66 -39.77 1.33
N VAL A 8 32.91 -39.29 2.55
CA VAL A 8 32.24 -38.14 3.16
C VAL A 8 33.05 -36.91 2.78
N VAL A 9 32.44 -35.98 2.04
CA VAL A 9 33.03 -34.68 1.73
C VAL A 9 32.43 -33.66 2.69
N PHE A 10 33.26 -33.16 3.62
CA PHE A 10 32.95 -32.01 4.46
C PHE A 10 33.31 -30.73 3.70
N PHE A 11 32.31 -29.89 3.41
CA PHE A 11 32.54 -28.51 2.97
C PHE A 11 32.50 -27.60 4.20
N VAL A 12 33.66 -27.06 4.57
CA VAL A 12 33.81 -25.99 5.56
C VAL A 12 33.80 -24.68 4.79
N ILE A 13 32.73 -23.90 4.89
CA ILE A 13 32.68 -22.52 4.39
C ILE A 13 32.98 -21.60 5.57
N ALA A 14 34.15 -20.97 5.54
CA ALA A 14 34.56 -19.96 6.50
C ALA A 14 33.78 -18.66 6.26
N THR A 15 33.04 -18.21 7.27
CA THR A 15 32.40 -16.90 7.31
C THR A 15 33.39 -15.85 7.82
N VAL A 16 33.72 -14.85 7.00
CA VAL A 16 34.46 -13.65 7.42
C VAL A 16 33.44 -12.59 7.81
N ILE A 17 33.38 -12.26 9.10
CA ILE A 17 32.58 -11.17 9.65
C ILE A 17 33.53 -9.99 9.89
N THR A 18 33.41 -8.94 9.09
CA THR A 18 34.10 -7.66 9.30
C THR A 18 33.19 -6.75 10.13
N THR A 19 33.48 -6.64 11.42
CA THR A 19 32.89 -5.66 12.33
C THR A 19 33.61 -4.32 12.17
N THR A 20 32.92 -3.30 11.67
CA THR A 20 33.42 -1.92 11.67
C THR A 20 32.76 -1.16 12.82
N THR A 21 33.53 -0.94 13.89
CA THR A 21 33.13 -0.15 15.05
C THR A 21 33.34 1.34 14.75
N PHE A 22 32.26 2.10 14.65
CA PHE A 22 32.32 3.57 14.70
C PHE A 22 32.13 4.03 16.15
N ALA A 23 33.20 4.58 16.72
CA ALA A 23 33.16 5.29 18.00
C ALA A 23 32.86 6.76 17.72
N PHE A 24 31.77 7.28 18.29
CA PHE A 24 31.49 8.72 18.36
C PHE A 24 31.83 9.22 19.76
N THR A 25 32.87 10.04 19.84
CA THR A 25 33.31 10.74 21.05
C THR A 25 32.43 11.97 21.24
N PHE A 26 31.64 12.02 22.32
CA PHE A 26 30.91 13.22 22.74
C PHE A 26 31.75 13.95 23.79
N GLN A 27 32.34 15.07 23.39
CA GLN A 27 33.06 16.00 24.27
C GLN A 27 32.04 16.94 24.92
N GLY A 28 32.04 17.04 26.25
CA GLY A 28 31.05 17.77 27.03
C GLY A 28 31.27 19.28 27.12
N ALA A 29 30.28 19.95 27.73
CA ALA A 29 30.48 21.14 28.57
C ALA A 29 29.29 21.29 29.52
N LEU A 30 29.55 21.05 30.80
CA LEU A 30 28.73 21.49 31.92
C LEU A 30 29.01 22.98 32.13
N ASP A 31 27.97 23.81 32.25
CA ASP A 31 28.09 25.06 32.98
C ASP A 31 26.93 25.19 33.96
N CYS A 32 27.31 25.24 35.24
CA CYS A 32 26.46 25.11 36.40
C CYS A 32 26.59 26.42 37.17
N ARG A 33 25.69 27.38 36.92
CA ARG A 33 25.66 28.65 37.67
C ARG A 33 24.42 28.73 38.55
N ARG A 34 24.61 28.35 39.82
CA ARG A 34 23.74 28.69 40.95
C ARG A 34 23.64 30.20 41.11
N HIS A 35 22.44 30.74 41.20
CA HIS A 35 22.15 31.93 42.00
C HIS A 35 20.90 31.69 42.85
N SER A 36 21.02 32.14 44.10
CA SER A 36 20.15 31.90 45.25
C SER A 36 19.28 33.11 45.59
N ARG A 37 18.18 32.85 46.34
CA ARG A 37 17.28 33.78 47.08
C ARG A 37 16.18 34.40 46.17
N SER A 38 14.91 34.55 46.54
CA SER A 38 14.20 34.74 47.83
C SER A 38 12.68 34.45 47.62
N PRO A 39 11.88 34.18 48.67
CA PRO A 39 10.44 33.93 48.52
C PRO A 39 9.59 35.22 48.61
N GLY A 40 8.50 35.27 47.82
CA GLY A 40 7.43 36.28 47.89
C GLY A 40 6.25 35.78 47.04
N SER A 41 5.18 35.32 47.67
CA SER A 41 3.94 36.08 47.93
C SER A 41 3.00 36.18 46.71
N LEU A 42 1.89 35.45 46.82
CA LEU A 42 0.51 35.78 46.43
C LEU A 42 0.33 36.94 45.44
N SER A 43 -0.20 36.63 44.25
CA SER A 43 -1.48 37.17 43.75
C SER A 43 -1.65 36.89 42.25
N GLN A 44 -2.83 36.35 41.90
CA GLN A 44 -3.61 36.67 40.71
C GLN A 44 -2.93 36.60 39.32
N LEU A 45 -3.40 35.66 38.49
CA LEU A 45 -3.94 35.99 37.18
C LEU A 45 -4.75 34.81 36.64
N ILE A 46 -6.06 34.89 36.87
CA ILE A 46 -7.09 34.16 36.14
C ILE A 46 -7.11 34.78 34.73
N SER A 47 -6.58 34.07 33.74
CA SER A 47 -6.75 34.41 32.33
C SER A 47 -8.03 33.75 31.84
N CYS A 48 -9.11 34.52 31.83
CA CYS A 48 -10.35 34.19 31.15
C CYS A 48 -10.08 34.05 29.65
N PHE A 49 -10.16 32.82 29.12
CA PHE A 49 -10.37 32.62 27.68
C PHE A 49 -11.83 32.97 27.38
N HIS A 50 -12.04 34.17 26.87
CA HIS A 50 -13.29 34.60 26.27
C HIS A 50 -13.30 34.05 24.83
N PHE A 51 -14.09 33.01 24.60
CA PHE A 51 -14.38 32.48 23.26
C PHE A 51 -15.57 33.28 22.72
N ASP A 52 -15.26 34.32 21.95
CA ASP A 52 -16.27 35.12 21.26
C ASP A 52 -16.69 34.38 19.99
N SER A 53 -17.92 33.87 20.00
CA SER A 53 -18.52 33.11 18.90
C SER A 53 -19.35 34.06 18.05
N THR A 54 -18.73 34.70 17.05
CA THR A 54 -19.47 35.36 15.99
C THR A 54 -19.91 34.32 14.95
N GLU A 55 -21.16 33.86 15.08
CA GLU A 55 -21.88 33.17 14.01
C GLU A 55 -22.11 34.15 12.84
N GLU A 56 -21.34 33.98 11.76
CA GLU A 56 -21.68 34.55 10.46
C GLU A 56 -22.32 33.45 9.61
N THR A 57 -23.65 33.50 9.55
CA THR A 57 -24.50 32.60 8.75
C THR A 57 -24.53 33.05 7.30
N THR A 58 -23.51 32.71 6.52
CA THR A 58 -23.61 32.74 5.06
C THR A 58 -24.25 31.45 4.56
N LYS A 59 -25.53 31.55 4.22
CA LYS A 59 -26.29 30.57 3.43
C LYS A 59 -25.66 30.42 2.05
N ASP A 60 -24.68 29.53 1.92
CA ASP A 60 -24.35 28.88 0.65
C ASP A 60 -24.31 27.38 0.88
N SER A 61 -25.49 26.76 0.82
CA SER A 61 -25.65 25.32 0.76
C SER A 61 -25.27 24.83 -0.66
N ALA A 62 -24.01 25.00 -1.03
CA ALA A 62 -23.41 24.17 -2.06
C ALA A 62 -23.42 22.74 -1.51
N ALA A 63 -24.06 21.82 -2.24
CA ALA A 63 -24.16 20.42 -1.85
C ALA A 63 -22.76 19.88 -1.54
N ARG A 64 -22.43 19.79 -0.23
CA ARG A 64 -21.26 19.08 0.28
C ARG A 64 -21.44 17.63 -0.12
N THR A 65 -20.94 17.30 -1.31
CA THR A 65 -20.91 15.94 -1.83
C THR A 65 -20.00 15.13 -0.91
N ARG A 66 -20.30 13.84 -0.69
CA ARG A 66 -19.47 12.94 0.12
C ARG A 66 -17.97 13.03 -0.22
N ARG A 67 -17.66 13.34 -1.49
CA ARG A 67 -16.32 13.64 -2.01
C ARG A 67 -15.58 14.77 -1.27
N SER A 68 -16.27 15.86 -0.90
CA SER A 68 -15.66 16.98 -0.15
C SER A 68 -15.24 16.57 1.27
N PHE A 69 -16.05 15.74 1.93
CA PHE A 69 -15.75 15.21 3.26
C PHE A 69 -14.50 14.29 3.27
N LEU A 70 -14.31 13.50 2.20
CA LEU A 70 -13.15 12.62 2.07
C LEU A 70 -11.83 13.37 1.93
N GLN A 71 -11.83 14.53 1.26
CA GLN A 71 -10.64 15.36 1.11
C GLN A 71 -10.25 16.04 2.43
N GLU A 72 -11.22 16.35 3.29
CA GLU A 72 -10.99 17.00 4.58
C GLU A 72 -10.56 16.01 5.68
N SER A 73 -11.01 14.74 5.63
CA SER A 73 -10.84 13.79 6.75
C SER A 73 -9.52 13.01 6.80
N PHE A 74 -8.71 13.01 5.74
CA PHE A 74 -7.50 12.18 5.63
C PHE A 74 -6.16 12.94 5.76
N VAL A 75 -6.16 14.23 6.11
CA VAL A 75 -4.92 15.02 6.11
C VAL A 75 -4.41 15.27 7.53
N THR A 76 -3.67 14.31 8.09
CA THR A 76 -2.53 14.60 8.97
C THR A 76 -1.49 13.49 8.78
N VAL A 77 -0.74 13.55 7.67
CA VAL A 77 0.47 12.76 7.50
C VAL A 77 1.61 13.71 7.15
N THR A 78 2.54 13.87 8.09
CA THR A 78 3.76 14.65 7.95
C THR A 78 4.83 13.75 7.36
N VAL A 79 5.19 13.91 6.07
CA VAL A 79 6.39 13.26 5.50
C VAL A 79 7.08 14.21 4.53
N ALA A 80 8.41 14.27 4.68
CA ALA A 80 9.36 15.10 3.94
C ALA A 80 9.33 14.78 2.43
N GLY A 81 9.32 15.85 1.62
CA GLY A 81 9.06 15.77 0.19
C GLY A 81 10.21 15.20 -0.64
N ILE A 82 9.84 14.35 -1.60
CA ILE A 82 10.63 14.08 -2.80
C ILE A 82 9.84 14.70 -3.96
N THR A 83 10.36 15.77 -4.53
CA THR A 83 9.77 16.42 -5.71
C THR A 83 10.32 15.80 -6.98
N THR A 84 9.50 15.06 -7.72
CA THR A 84 9.79 14.69 -9.11
C THR A 84 8.80 15.39 -10.03
N ALA A 85 9.33 16.18 -10.97
CA ALA A 85 8.56 16.94 -11.94
C ALA A 85 7.74 16.04 -12.86
N ALA A 86 6.46 16.36 -13.03
CA ALA A 86 5.55 15.70 -13.97
C ALA A 86 5.77 16.25 -15.39
N PHE A 87 6.20 15.39 -16.31
CA PHE A 87 6.17 15.67 -17.75
C PHE A 87 4.98 14.91 -18.37
N PRO A 88 4.22 15.52 -19.30
CA PRO A 88 3.19 14.81 -20.05
C PRO A 88 3.85 13.81 -21.00
N ALA A 89 3.93 12.56 -20.58
CA ALA A 89 4.30 11.44 -21.44
C ALA A 89 3.00 10.82 -21.99
N ASN A 90 2.77 10.96 -23.29
CA ASN A 90 1.82 10.12 -24.02
C ASN A 90 2.43 8.72 -24.10
N ALA A 91 2.33 7.96 -23.02
CA ALA A 91 2.74 6.59 -23.04
C ALA A 91 1.74 5.78 -23.83
N PHE A 92 2.28 4.85 -24.62
CA PHE A 92 1.55 3.67 -25.03
C PHE A 92 0.72 3.14 -23.86
N ASP A 93 -0.54 2.83 -24.14
CA ASP A 93 -1.44 2.03 -23.32
C ASP A 93 -0.89 0.59 -23.25
N GLY A 94 0.34 0.48 -22.75
CA GLY A 94 1.09 -0.72 -22.46
C GLY A 94 0.62 -1.34 -21.16
N GLY A 95 -0.66 -1.12 -20.81
CA GLY A 95 -1.47 -2.22 -20.35
C GLY A 95 -1.08 -3.47 -21.16
N VAL A 96 -0.74 -4.51 -20.43
CA VAL A 96 -0.96 -5.90 -20.84
C VAL A 96 -2.40 -6.00 -21.37
N GLY A 97 -2.60 -5.59 -22.63
CA GLY A 97 -3.87 -5.13 -23.20
C GLY A 97 -3.75 -4.43 -24.57
N GLY A 98 -2.54 -4.29 -25.13
CA GLY A 98 -2.27 -3.76 -26.48
C GLY A 98 -2.83 -4.57 -27.67
N LEU A 99 -3.86 -5.38 -27.46
CA LEU A 99 -4.67 -5.97 -28.51
C LEU A 99 -6.16 -6.03 -28.10
N GLY A 100 -6.66 -4.97 -27.47
CA GLY A 100 -8.08 -4.57 -27.50
C GLY A 100 -9.16 -5.61 -27.15
N LYS A 101 -8.93 -6.60 -26.28
CA LYS A 101 -9.97 -7.63 -26.06
C LYS A 101 -10.46 -7.86 -24.63
N THR A 102 -9.66 -7.67 -23.58
CA THR A 102 -10.20 -7.93 -22.22
C THR A 102 -9.51 -7.08 -21.15
N LYS A 103 -10.30 -6.35 -20.37
CA LYS A 103 -9.81 -5.70 -19.14
C LYS A 103 -9.62 -6.76 -18.06
N PRO A 104 -8.53 -6.73 -17.28
CA PRO A 104 -8.33 -7.69 -16.19
C PRO A 104 -9.42 -7.53 -15.12
N GLN A 105 -9.85 -8.64 -14.52
CA GLN A 105 -10.86 -8.66 -13.48
C GLN A 105 -10.23 -8.34 -12.12
N THR A 106 -10.22 -7.06 -11.76
CA THR A 106 -9.70 -6.60 -10.45
C THR A 106 -10.73 -6.66 -9.32
N GLY A 107 -12.01 -6.90 -9.64
CA GLY A 107 -13.12 -6.83 -8.68
C GLY A 107 -13.48 -5.41 -8.23
N VAL A 108 -12.70 -4.39 -8.61
CA VAL A 108 -12.97 -2.99 -8.30
C VAL A 108 -14.20 -2.52 -9.09
N LYS A 109 -15.22 -2.04 -8.36
CA LYS A 109 -16.41 -1.40 -8.93
C LYS A 109 -16.59 -0.04 -8.28
N PHE A 110 -16.85 0.99 -9.10
CA PHE A 110 -17.15 2.35 -8.66
C PHE A 110 -18.67 2.56 -8.61
N PHE A 111 -19.14 3.55 -7.86
CA PHE A 111 -20.59 3.79 -7.64
C PHE A 111 -21.30 4.52 -8.80
N GLY A 112 -20.58 5.06 -9.78
CA GLY A 112 -21.15 5.72 -10.94
C GLY A 112 -20.19 6.72 -11.61
N ASP A 113 -20.69 7.40 -12.64
CA ASP A 113 -19.94 8.41 -13.38
C ASP A 113 -19.54 9.56 -12.44
N GLY A 114 -18.24 9.81 -12.32
CA GLY A 114 -17.68 10.84 -11.41
C GLY A 114 -17.18 10.33 -10.05
N SER A 115 -17.41 9.06 -9.70
CA SER A 115 -16.79 8.39 -8.54
C SER A 115 -15.42 7.76 -8.84
N GLY A 116 -14.83 8.12 -9.98
CA GLY A 116 -13.53 7.64 -10.39
C GLY A 116 -12.41 8.04 -9.43
N PRO A 117 -11.27 7.32 -9.48
CA PRO A 117 -10.16 7.57 -8.59
C PRO A 117 -9.51 8.93 -8.88
N ILE A 118 -8.95 9.53 -7.84
CA ILE A 118 -8.25 10.82 -7.91
C ILE A 118 -6.84 10.60 -7.37
N GLN A 119 -5.86 11.24 -8.01
CA GLN A 119 -4.50 11.36 -7.50
C GLN A 119 -4.19 12.84 -7.28
N ASN A 120 -3.67 13.20 -6.10
CA ASN A 120 -3.22 14.57 -5.85
C ASN A 120 -1.75 14.78 -6.24
N ASP A 121 -1.26 16.02 -6.14
CA ASP A 121 0.11 16.39 -6.50
C ASP A 121 1.19 15.69 -5.66
N LYS A 122 0.82 15.10 -4.52
CA LYS A 122 1.72 14.32 -3.66
C LYS A 122 1.74 12.83 -4.02
N GLY A 123 1.03 12.43 -5.07
CA GLY A 123 0.89 11.05 -5.50
C GLY A 123 -0.05 10.22 -4.63
N ILE A 124 -0.86 10.84 -3.77
CA ILE A 124 -1.86 10.13 -2.96
C ILE A 124 -3.05 9.84 -3.86
N VAL A 125 -3.31 8.55 -4.06
CA VAL A 125 -4.48 8.03 -4.74
C VAL A 125 -5.58 7.81 -3.73
N THR A 126 -6.80 8.23 -4.06
CA THR A 126 -8.01 8.02 -3.25
C THR A 126 -9.16 7.58 -4.15
N ALA A 127 -9.98 6.65 -3.66
CA ALA A 127 -11.20 6.23 -4.35
C ALA A 127 -12.27 5.70 -3.38
N GLU A 128 -13.52 5.75 -3.83
CA GLU A 128 -14.65 5.05 -3.21
C GLU A 128 -15.01 3.86 -4.10
N ILE A 129 -14.88 2.64 -3.58
CA ILE A 129 -15.13 1.38 -4.30
C ILE A 129 -16.20 0.55 -3.59
N GLN A 130 -16.82 -0.38 -4.30
CA GLN A 130 -17.81 -1.29 -3.72
C GLN A 130 -17.15 -2.53 -3.10
N SER A 131 -17.66 -2.94 -1.95
CA SER A 131 -17.43 -4.27 -1.37
C SER A 131 -18.13 -5.36 -2.18
N ILE A 132 -17.89 -6.63 -1.86
CA ILE A 132 -18.58 -7.76 -2.50
C ILE A 132 -20.10 -7.67 -2.27
N SER A 133 -20.51 -7.22 -1.07
CA SER A 133 -21.89 -6.88 -0.72
C SER A 133 -22.42 -5.57 -1.31
N GLY A 134 -21.63 -4.83 -2.10
CA GLY A 134 -22.01 -3.55 -2.70
C GLY A 134 -21.93 -2.34 -1.77
N LYS A 135 -21.35 -2.47 -0.57
CA LYS A 135 -21.19 -1.38 0.40
C LYS A 135 -19.98 -0.50 0.06
N PRO A 136 -20.02 0.81 0.37
CA PRO A 136 -18.90 1.70 0.07
C PRO A 136 -17.66 1.44 0.94
N ILE A 137 -16.51 1.36 0.29
CA ILE A 137 -15.18 1.23 0.87
C ILE A 137 -14.35 2.42 0.40
N LEU A 138 -13.73 3.12 1.34
CA LEU A 138 -12.76 4.17 1.06
C LEU A 138 -11.38 3.55 0.99
N VAL A 139 -10.67 3.77 -0.10
CA VAL A 139 -9.30 3.30 -0.29
C VAL A 139 -8.36 4.45 -0.57
N SER A 140 -7.15 4.38 -0.02
CA SER A 140 -6.08 5.32 -0.29
C SER A 140 -4.70 4.65 -0.24
N PHE A 141 -3.79 5.08 -1.10
CA PHE A 141 -2.37 4.72 -1.04
C PHE A 141 -1.56 5.81 -1.74
N GLN A 142 -0.29 5.96 -1.37
CA GLN A 142 0.64 6.87 -2.01
C GLN A 142 1.48 6.12 -3.04
N THR A 143 1.71 6.74 -4.19
CA THR A 143 2.55 6.18 -5.26
C THR A 143 3.24 7.27 -6.06
N PRO A 144 4.50 7.07 -6.49
CA PRO A 144 5.18 8.00 -7.37
C PRO A 144 4.70 7.87 -8.84
N TRP A 145 3.89 6.87 -9.14
CA TRP A 145 3.48 6.56 -10.51
C TRP A 145 2.16 7.25 -10.86
N PRO A 146 1.98 7.67 -12.12
CA PRO A 146 0.71 8.23 -12.55
C PRO A 146 -0.42 7.20 -12.48
N LEU A 147 -1.58 7.66 -11.99
CA LEU A 147 -2.85 6.93 -11.99
C LEU A 147 -3.35 6.71 -13.43
N LEU A 148 -3.75 5.48 -13.74
CA LEU A 148 -4.38 5.09 -14.99
C LEU A 148 -5.89 4.94 -14.81
N THR A 149 -6.67 5.60 -15.66
CA THR A 149 -8.14 5.64 -15.56
C THR A 149 -8.85 4.53 -16.37
N SER A 150 -8.10 3.72 -17.12
CA SER A 150 -8.67 2.79 -18.12
C SER A 150 -9.10 1.42 -17.57
N SER A 151 -8.51 0.95 -16.46
CA SER A 151 -8.67 -0.43 -15.97
C SER A 151 -8.66 -0.57 -14.43
N GLY A 152 -9.74 -0.14 -13.78
CA GLY A 152 -9.90 -0.26 -12.33
C GLY A 152 -9.15 0.84 -11.57
N LEU A 153 -8.49 0.47 -10.48
CA LEU A 153 -7.71 1.38 -9.66
C LEU A 153 -6.24 0.99 -9.70
N GLU A 154 -5.49 1.62 -10.61
CA GLU A 154 -4.11 1.29 -10.93
C GLU A 154 -3.26 2.54 -11.15
N ALA A 155 -2.07 2.57 -10.57
CA ALA A 155 -1.00 3.50 -10.92
C ALA A 155 0.20 2.73 -11.50
N ARG A 156 0.86 3.29 -12.51
CA ARG A 156 1.89 2.56 -13.25
C ARG A 156 3.01 3.46 -13.77
N ASP A 157 4.25 3.00 -13.63
CA ASP A 157 5.36 3.59 -14.37
C ASP A 157 5.26 3.19 -15.84
N LEU A 158 4.97 4.17 -16.68
CA LEU A 158 4.78 3.97 -18.12
C LEU A 158 6.09 3.70 -18.88
N ARG A 159 7.24 4.01 -18.27
CA ARG A 159 8.56 3.76 -18.86
C ARG A 159 9.13 2.41 -18.45
N ASN A 160 8.66 1.90 -17.33
CA ASN A 160 9.22 0.72 -16.70
C ASN A 160 8.13 -0.31 -16.38
N SER A 161 8.38 -1.21 -15.44
CA SER A 161 7.52 -2.38 -15.15
C SER A 161 6.88 -2.32 -13.77
N GLU A 162 7.05 -1.21 -13.07
CA GLU A 162 6.51 -0.91 -11.77
C GLU A 162 5.03 -0.53 -11.87
N SER A 163 4.22 -1.10 -11.00
CA SER A 163 2.82 -0.72 -10.87
C SER A 163 2.29 -1.02 -9.48
N ALA A 164 1.26 -0.29 -9.08
CA ALA A 164 0.43 -0.56 -7.92
C ALA A 164 -1.03 -0.60 -8.35
N PHE A 165 -1.79 -1.58 -7.90
CA PHE A 165 -3.22 -1.66 -8.20
C PHE A 165 -3.99 -2.32 -7.06
N ILE A 166 -5.28 -1.99 -6.99
CA ILE A 166 -6.21 -2.60 -6.03
C ILE A 166 -6.88 -3.82 -6.66
N GLN A 167 -6.94 -4.90 -5.89
CA GLN A 167 -7.75 -6.08 -6.15
C GLN A 167 -8.77 -6.25 -5.01
N VAL A 168 -10.04 -6.44 -5.36
CA VAL A 168 -11.12 -6.79 -4.42
C VAL A 168 -11.45 -8.26 -4.65
N VAL A 169 -11.44 -9.06 -3.57
CA VAL A 169 -11.75 -10.48 -3.62
C VAL A 169 -12.73 -10.86 -2.51
N SER A 170 -13.45 -11.94 -2.74
CA SER A 170 -14.27 -12.57 -1.71
C SER A 170 -13.40 -13.17 -0.62
N MET A 171 -13.84 -13.07 0.63
CA MET A 171 -13.17 -13.69 1.77
C MET A 171 -13.13 -15.22 1.57
N PRO A 172 -11.95 -15.86 1.61
CA PRO A 172 -11.90 -17.32 1.56
C PRO A 172 -12.50 -17.92 2.83
N LYS A 173 -12.99 -19.17 2.72
CA LYS A 173 -13.59 -19.90 3.86
C LYS A 173 -12.58 -20.22 4.96
N ASN A 174 -11.33 -20.42 4.57
CA ASN A 174 -10.21 -20.70 5.47
C ASN A 174 -9.49 -19.40 5.82
N ASP A 175 -8.61 -19.43 6.83
CA ASP A 175 -7.82 -18.26 7.20
C ASP A 175 -6.93 -17.81 6.05
N TRP A 176 -7.24 -16.65 5.47
CA TRP A 176 -6.50 -16.06 4.35
C TRP A 176 -5.06 -15.69 4.71
N ARG A 177 -4.71 -15.68 6.01
CA ARG A 177 -3.34 -15.43 6.47
C ARG A 177 -2.43 -16.64 6.31
N ASP A 178 -3.00 -17.84 6.22
CA ASP A 178 -2.21 -19.03 5.92
C ASP A 178 -1.60 -18.91 4.53
N LYS A 179 -0.30 -19.21 4.43
CA LYS A 179 0.46 -19.09 3.20
C LYS A 179 -0.18 -19.84 2.03
N LYS A 180 -0.65 -21.08 2.24
CA LYS A 180 -1.21 -21.90 1.16
C LYS A 180 -2.59 -21.41 0.75
N VAL A 181 -3.41 -20.98 1.71
CA VAL A 181 -4.71 -20.37 1.43
C VAL A 181 -4.53 -19.08 0.64
N PHE A 182 -3.57 -18.24 1.02
CA PHE A 182 -3.26 -17.00 0.31
C PHE A 182 -2.71 -17.25 -1.10
N GLU A 183 -1.84 -18.25 -1.27
CA GLU A 183 -1.34 -18.66 -2.58
C GLU A 183 -2.48 -19.08 -3.51
N GLN A 184 -3.41 -19.91 -3.00
CA GLN A 184 -4.61 -20.30 -3.77
C GLN A 184 -5.49 -19.08 -4.10
N LEU A 185 -5.70 -18.18 -3.14
CA LEU A 185 -6.44 -16.94 -3.36
C LEU A 185 -5.84 -16.11 -4.50
N LEU A 186 -4.51 -16.02 -4.59
CA LEU A 186 -3.83 -15.32 -5.68
C LEU A 186 -4.02 -16.04 -7.02
N LEU A 187 -3.92 -17.37 -7.05
CA LEU A 187 -4.17 -18.19 -8.25
C LEU A 187 -5.61 -18.03 -8.76
N ASP A 188 -6.57 -17.86 -7.86
CA ASP A 188 -7.98 -17.69 -8.19
C ASP A 188 -8.37 -16.24 -8.54
N SER A 189 -7.47 -15.27 -8.31
CA SER A 189 -7.75 -13.84 -8.53
C SER A 189 -6.68 -13.15 -9.38
N VAL A 190 -5.62 -12.64 -8.75
CA VAL A 190 -4.57 -11.81 -9.37
C VAL A 190 -3.83 -12.54 -10.49
N LEU A 191 -3.60 -13.85 -10.30
CA LEU A 191 -2.88 -14.74 -11.21
C LEU A 191 -3.83 -15.64 -12.02
N ALA A 192 -5.14 -15.49 -11.88
CA ALA A 192 -6.10 -16.24 -12.69
C ALA A 192 -5.98 -15.84 -14.18
N SER A 193 -6.51 -16.66 -15.09
CA SER A 193 -6.51 -16.37 -16.53
C SER A 193 -7.24 -15.06 -16.88
N THR A 194 -8.23 -14.64 -16.08
CA THR A 194 -8.91 -13.35 -16.18
C THR A 194 -8.26 -12.26 -15.32
N GLY A 195 -7.29 -12.63 -14.48
CA GLY A 195 -6.51 -11.75 -13.62
C GLY A 195 -5.45 -10.96 -14.39
N LYS A 196 -4.87 -9.98 -13.70
CA LYS A 196 -3.90 -9.05 -14.31
C LYS A 196 -2.68 -9.75 -14.91
N PHE A 197 -2.17 -10.78 -14.23
CA PHE A 197 -0.97 -11.48 -14.65
C PHE A 197 -1.23 -12.80 -15.38
N GLY A 198 -2.48 -13.26 -15.49
CA GLY A 198 -2.78 -14.53 -16.18
C GLY A 198 -3.33 -14.38 -17.59
N MET A 199 -3.54 -13.15 -18.07
CA MET A 199 -4.17 -12.90 -19.37
C MET A 199 -3.40 -13.49 -20.57
N TYR A 200 -2.09 -13.69 -20.45
CA TYR A 200 -1.26 -14.29 -21.50
C TYR A 200 -0.87 -15.75 -21.23
N GLY A 201 -1.44 -16.35 -20.19
CA GLY A 201 -1.10 -17.68 -19.70
C GLY A 201 -1.00 -17.69 -18.19
N GLN A 202 -1.38 -18.81 -17.58
CA GLN A 202 -1.38 -18.95 -16.12
C GLN A 202 0.04 -18.79 -15.57
N PRO A 203 0.28 -17.88 -14.61
CA PRO A 203 1.55 -17.76 -13.93
C PRO A 203 1.93 -19.04 -13.19
N TYR A 204 3.24 -19.27 -13.07
CA TYR A 204 3.79 -20.46 -12.42
C TYR A 204 4.98 -20.09 -11.51
N ASN A 205 5.53 -21.08 -10.79
CA ASN A 205 6.57 -20.88 -9.78
C ASN A 205 6.19 -19.86 -8.70
N VAL A 206 4.93 -19.88 -8.27
CA VAL A 206 4.42 -18.95 -7.26
C VAL A 206 5.05 -19.27 -5.91
N GLN A 207 5.66 -18.26 -5.29
CA GLN A 207 6.27 -18.36 -3.97
C GLN A 207 5.78 -17.23 -3.10
N VAL A 208 4.97 -17.58 -2.10
CA VAL A 208 4.47 -16.64 -1.09
C VAL A 208 5.38 -16.64 0.14
N LYS A 209 5.72 -15.45 0.64
CA LYS A 209 6.40 -15.21 1.92
C LYS A 209 5.61 -14.19 2.72
N ALA A 210 5.12 -14.56 3.90
CA ALA A 210 4.52 -13.62 4.84
C ALA A 210 5.64 -12.85 5.56
N SER A 211 5.55 -11.53 5.64
CA SER A 211 6.62 -10.71 6.24
C SER A 211 6.24 -10.07 7.56
N LYS A 212 5.02 -9.51 7.69
CA LYS A 212 4.62 -8.76 8.89
C LYS A 212 3.09 -8.81 9.10
N THR A 213 2.67 -9.14 10.31
CA THR A 213 1.32 -8.86 10.83
C THR A 213 1.42 -7.61 11.67
N SER A 214 0.83 -6.49 11.25
CA SER A 214 0.69 -5.33 12.14
C SER A 214 -0.60 -5.53 12.92
N ASN A 215 -0.48 -5.87 14.20
CA ASN A 215 -1.60 -5.79 15.13
C ASN A 215 -1.80 -4.30 15.41
N ASP A 216 -2.86 -3.71 14.87
CA ASP A 216 -3.25 -2.36 15.25
C ASP A 216 -3.55 -2.33 16.76
N VAL A 217 -3.06 -1.28 17.43
CA VAL A 217 -2.94 -1.18 18.89
C VAL A 217 -4.28 -0.98 19.61
N ASP A 218 -5.40 -0.98 18.90
CA ASP A 218 -6.66 -0.46 19.45
C ASP A 218 -7.86 -1.35 19.14
N GLY A 219 -7.81 -2.61 19.58
CA GLY A 219 -8.95 -3.52 19.78
C GLY A 219 -9.95 -3.73 18.63
N SER A 220 -9.68 -3.17 17.44
CA SER A 220 -10.61 -3.06 16.34
C SER A 220 -10.00 -3.73 15.11
N ILE A 221 -10.84 -4.52 14.46
CA ILE A 221 -10.50 -5.63 13.56
C ILE A 221 -10.06 -5.09 12.19
N ALA A 222 -8.96 -4.34 12.12
CA ALA A 222 -8.27 -4.01 10.88
C ALA A 222 -6.98 -4.83 10.80
N GLN A 223 -7.13 -6.15 10.71
CA GLN A 223 -6.02 -7.08 10.65
C GLN A 223 -5.30 -6.94 9.31
N GLN A 224 -4.18 -6.22 9.34
CA GLN A 224 -3.32 -5.92 8.22
C GLN A 224 -2.20 -6.97 8.10
N GLN A 225 -2.00 -7.50 6.89
CA GLN A 225 -0.95 -8.48 6.62
C GLN A 225 -0.22 -8.14 5.33
N LEU A 226 1.11 -8.13 5.40
CA LEU A 226 1.98 -7.97 4.26
C LEU A 226 2.50 -9.33 3.77
N PHE A 227 2.41 -9.55 2.46
CA PHE A 227 2.99 -10.69 1.75
C PHE A 227 3.96 -10.23 0.68
N SER A 228 5.07 -10.93 0.52
CA SER A 228 5.91 -10.87 -0.67
C SER A 228 5.66 -12.10 -1.53
N VAL A 229 5.42 -11.89 -2.82
CA VAL A 229 5.09 -12.95 -3.78
C VAL A 229 6.06 -12.86 -4.94
N THR A 230 6.68 -13.99 -5.30
CA THR A 230 7.48 -14.13 -6.53
C THR A 230 6.77 -15.11 -7.45
N PHE A 231 6.71 -14.81 -8.75
CA PHE A 231 6.06 -15.66 -9.74
C PHE A 231 6.59 -15.38 -11.14
N THR A 232 6.41 -16.32 -12.07
CA THR A 232 6.71 -16.12 -13.49
C THR A 232 5.41 -15.99 -14.29
N THR A 233 5.32 -14.98 -15.15
CA THR A 233 4.17 -14.71 -16.02
C THR A 233 4.62 -14.51 -17.47
N LEU A 234 3.69 -14.63 -18.43
CA LEU A 234 3.94 -14.32 -19.83
C LEU A 234 3.57 -12.88 -20.16
N THR A 235 4.42 -12.25 -20.96
CA THR A 235 4.19 -10.91 -21.55
C THR A 235 3.32 -11.01 -22.82
N PRO A 236 2.80 -9.90 -23.37
CA PRO A 236 2.04 -9.94 -24.63
C PRO A 236 2.82 -10.55 -25.80
N ALA A 237 4.15 -10.48 -25.76
CA ALA A 237 5.05 -11.09 -26.75
C ALA A 237 5.37 -12.56 -26.43
N MET A 238 4.61 -13.21 -25.54
CA MET A 238 4.81 -14.59 -25.08
C MET A 238 6.20 -14.87 -24.47
N ARG A 239 6.85 -13.82 -23.95
CA ARG A 239 8.12 -13.95 -23.21
C ARG A 239 7.84 -14.09 -21.73
N GLU A 240 8.59 -14.97 -21.08
CA GLU A 240 8.58 -15.14 -19.64
C GLU A 240 9.14 -13.91 -18.94
N SER A 241 8.50 -13.55 -17.83
CA SER A 241 8.87 -12.43 -16.99
C SER A 241 8.72 -12.86 -15.54
N GLU A 242 9.84 -12.99 -14.85
CA GLU A 242 9.85 -13.18 -13.40
C GLU A 242 9.50 -11.86 -12.72
N ARG A 243 8.53 -11.91 -11.80
CA ARG A 243 7.94 -10.78 -11.11
C ARG A 243 8.05 -10.97 -9.62
N LYS A 244 8.22 -9.86 -8.91
CA LYS A 244 8.10 -9.82 -7.46
C LYS A 244 7.13 -8.71 -7.07
N ALA A 245 6.19 -9.05 -6.21
CA ALA A 245 5.16 -8.15 -5.70
C ALA A 245 5.17 -8.15 -4.17
N MET A 246 4.82 -7.01 -3.61
CA MET A 246 4.47 -6.78 -2.21
C MET A 246 2.97 -6.52 -2.17
N ILE A 247 2.28 -7.24 -1.29
CA ILE A 247 0.83 -7.24 -1.23
C ILE A 247 0.39 -6.96 0.20
N GLN A 248 -0.18 -5.77 0.40
CA GLN A 248 -0.83 -5.42 1.66
C GLN A 248 -2.31 -5.78 1.58
N CYS A 249 -2.77 -6.57 2.53
CA CYS A 249 -4.15 -7.05 2.60
C CYS A 249 -4.89 -6.39 3.77
N LYS A 250 -6.11 -5.93 3.52
CA LYS A 250 -7.05 -5.43 4.54
C LYS A 250 -8.39 -6.12 4.42
N GLN A 251 -8.78 -6.82 5.48
CA GLN A 251 -10.14 -7.30 5.64
C GLN A 251 -11.04 -6.13 6.02
N ILE A 252 -12.10 -5.91 5.23
CA ILE A 252 -13.03 -4.79 5.47
C ILE A 252 -14.27 -5.26 6.20
N ASP A 253 -14.86 -6.36 5.76
CA ASP A 253 -16.03 -7.00 6.38
C ASP A 253 -15.86 -8.54 6.38
N SER A 254 -16.95 -9.27 6.57
CA SER A 254 -16.93 -10.74 6.59
C SER A 254 -16.75 -11.37 5.21
N ASP A 255 -17.04 -10.64 4.13
CA ASP A 255 -17.07 -11.20 2.76
C ASP A 255 -16.07 -10.54 1.81
N THR A 256 -15.40 -9.46 2.21
CA THR A 256 -14.55 -8.63 1.36
C THR A 256 -13.14 -8.49 1.93
N LEU A 257 -12.17 -8.87 1.10
CA LEU A 257 -10.75 -8.63 1.30
C LEU A 257 -10.24 -7.69 0.19
N VAL A 258 -9.54 -6.64 0.58
CA VAL A 258 -8.94 -5.68 -0.35
C VAL A 258 -7.43 -5.83 -0.31
N LEU A 259 -6.82 -5.98 -1.49
CA LEU A 259 -5.39 -6.17 -1.68
C LEU A 259 -4.85 -4.97 -2.44
N LEU A 260 -3.81 -4.31 -1.91
CA LEU A 260 -2.95 -3.45 -2.70
C LEU A 260 -1.75 -4.28 -3.18
N VAL A 261 -1.65 -4.48 -4.49
CA VAL A 261 -0.57 -5.22 -5.12
C VAL A 261 0.39 -4.22 -5.76
N ALA A 262 1.58 -4.06 -5.18
CA ALA A 262 2.67 -3.26 -5.74
C ALA A 262 3.78 -4.19 -6.22
N GLY A 263 4.24 -4.09 -7.47
CA GLY A 263 5.24 -5.02 -7.98
C GLY A 263 6.04 -4.50 -9.16
N THR A 264 7.13 -5.21 -9.43
CA THR A 264 8.06 -4.97 -10.55
C THR A 264 8.65 -6.31 -11.04
N THR A 265 9.59 -6.28 -11.97
CA THR A 265 10.34 -7.47 -12.39
C THR A 265 11.34 -7.90 -11.31
N ALA A 266 11.64 -9.20 -11.20
CA ALA A 266 12.57 -9.70 -10.20
C ALA A 266 13.94 -9.02 -10.26
N ALA A 267 14.45 -8.74 -11.47
CA ALA A 267 15.72 -8.04 -11.68
C ALA A 267 15.74 -6.60 -11.15
N ARG A 268 14.60 -5.90 -11.15
CA ARG A 268 14.47 -4.50 -10.70
C ARG A 268 14.03 -4.37 -9.25
N PHE A 269 13.58 -5.46 -8.65
CA PHE A 269 13.06 -5.44 -7.29
C PHE A 269 14.08 -4.88 -6.27
N PRO A 270 15.38 -5.28 -6.26
CA PRO A 270 16.31 -4.78 -5.25
C PRO A 270 16.50 -3.26 -5.24
N SER A 271 16.42 -2.59 -6.41
CA SER A 271 16.54 -1.13 -6.51
C SER A 271 15.23 -0.40 -6.24
N ASN A 272 14.10 -1.10 -6.27
CA ASN A 272 12.76 -0.52 -6.07
C ASN A 272 12.11 -0.97 -4.76
N GLU A 273 12.75 -1.83 -3.96
CA GLU A 273 12.19 -2.43 -2.75
C GLU A 273 11.67 -1.35 -1.78
N GLY A 274 12.49 -0.34 -1.47
CA GLY A 274 12.06 0.75 -0.60
C GLY A 274 10.90 1.59 -1.15
N VAL A 275 10.80 1.74 -2.48
CA VAL A 275 9.66 2.43 -3.11
C VAL A 275 8.40 1.59 -2.98
N LEU A 276 8.50 0.28 -3.24
CA LEU A 276 7.40 -0.66 -3.13
C LEU A 276 6.90 -0.78 -1.68
N ASP A 277 7.82 -0.84 -0.72
CA ASP A 277 7.53 -0.82 0.71
C ASP A 277 6.74 0.43 1.10
N ASN A 278 7.21 1.63 0.72
CA ASN A 278 6.48 2.88 1.00
C ASN A 278 5.06 2.88 0.41
N VAL A 279 4.89 2.32 -0.80
CA VAL A 279 3.56 2.22 -1.43
C VAL A 279 2.65 1.31 -0.61
N VAL A 280 3.10 0.12 -0.23
CA VAL A 280 2.27 -0.85 0.52
C VAL A 280 2.02 -0.44 1.96
N GLU A 281 2.98 0.20 2.63
CA GLU A 281 2.84 0.70 3.99
C GLU A 281 1.88 1.90 4.07
N SER A 282 1.78 2.70 3.00
CA SER A 282 0.82 3.81 2.91
C SER A 282 -0.64 3.37 2.72
N PHE A 283 -0.89 2.08 2.50
CA PHE A 283 -2.22 1.59 2.13
C PHE A 283 -3.24 1.71 3.28
N GLN A 284 -4.35 2.38 2.98
CA GLN A 284 -5.51 2.48 3.84
C GLN A 284 -6.75 2.00 3.10
N ALA A 285 -7.56 1.22 3.81
CA ALA A 285 -8.88 0.82 3.35
C ALA A 285 -9.80 0.68 4.56
N ALA A 286 -10.98 1.29 4.48
CA ALA A 286 -11.96 1.28 5.55
C ALA A 286 -13.38 1.34 4.97
N LYS A 287 -14.38 0.87 5.72
CA LYS A 287 -15.78 1.08 5.37
C LYS A 287 -16.07 2.58 5.35
N ALA A 288 -16.80 3.05 4.35
CA ALA A 288 -17.27 4.43 4.38
C ALA A 288 -18.27 4.61 5.55
N PRO A 289 -18.26 5.76 6.24
CA PRO A 289 -19.22 6.03 7.29
C PRO A 289 -20.64 6.00 6.72
N GLU A 290 -21.54 5.30 7.41
CA GLU A 290 -22.96 5.26 7.06
C GLU A 290 -23.59 6.62 7.36
N SER A 291 -23.62 7.52 6.37
CA SER A 291 -24.39 8.76 6.48
C SER A 291 -25.84 8.49 6.07
N LYS A 292 -26.80 8.95 6.90
CA LYS A 292 -28.24 8.96 6.57
C LYS A 292 -28.61 10.05 5.55
N LEU A 293 -27.61 10.77 5.01
CA LEU A 293 -27.82 11.78 3.98
C LEU A 293 -28.20 11.06 2.68
N ARG A 294 -29.47 11.24 2.32
CA ARG A 294 -30.04 10.88 1.02
C ARG A 294 -29.66 11.93 -0.02
#